data_AF-A0A6J6HP44-F1
#
_entry.id   AF-A0A6J6HP44-F1
#
_cell.length_a   1.000
_cell.length_b   1.000
_cell.length_c   1.000
_cell.angle_alpha   90.00
_cell.angle_beta   90.00
_cell.angle_gamma   90.00
#
_symmetry.space_group_name_H-M   'P 1'
#
loop_
_entity.id
_entity.type
_entity.pdbx_description
1 polymer ?
#
loop_
_entity_poly.entity_id
_entity_poly.type
_entity_poly.pdbx_seq_one_letter_code
_entity_poly.pdbx_strand_id
1 'polypeptide(L)'
;METRRWTNPTQPQTLQIAVFLLYINAVFTALLGGIMSPLGLVLVIGQGGAGFGIANEKRWGYWLGVVIAAIGLVPFILAIASNGIGSALSFSFLLSLVMPLALFALLLHQQSREYQRIWFS
;
A
#
# COMPACT_ATOMS: atom_id res chain seq x y z
N MET A 1 10.92 27.21 -4.82
CA MET A 1 11.55 25.89 -5.02
C MET A 1 10.59 24.87 -4.43
N GLU A 2 9.87 24.10 -5.24
CA GLU A 2 9.05 23.00 -4.70
C GLU A 2 9.99 21.91 -4.18
N THR A 3 10.21 21.92 -2.87
CA THR A 3 10.90 20.85 -2.16
C THR A 3 10.05 19.60 -2.25
N ARG A 4 10.55 18.56 -2.91
CA ARG A 4 9.90 17.25 -2.94
C ARG A 4 9.71 16.76 -1.51
N ARG A 5 8.51 16.29 -1.20
CA ARG A 5 8.10 15.91 0.16
C ARG A 5 8.00 14.41 0.29
N TRP A 6 8.35 13.90 1.47
CA TRP A 6 8.16 12.49 1.82
C TRP A 6 6.78 12.24 2.43
N THR A 7 6.23 13.23 3.12
CA THR A 7 4.88 13.23 3.68
C THR A 7 4.26 14.60 3.44
N ASN A 8 2.94 14.66 3.33
CA ASN A 8 2.24 15.92 3.14
C ASN A 8 1.13 16.09 4.20
N PRO A 9 1.33 16.97 5.20
CA PRO A 9 0.39 17.15 6.29
C PRO A 9 -0.92 17.84 5.87
N THR A 10 -1.00 18.38 4.65
CA THR A 10 -2.24 18.98 4.11
C THR A 10 -3.21 17.94 3.55
N GLN A 11 -2.78 16.68 3.40
CA GLN A 11 -3.63 15.59 2.93
C GLN A 11 -4.65 15.18 4.01
N PRO A 12 -5.79 14.61 3.63
CA PRO A 12 -6.72 14.04 4.59
C PRO A 12 -6.06 12.91 5.39
N GLN A 13 -6.49 12.73 6.64
CA GLN A 13 -5.93 11.74 7.57
C GLN A 13 -5.87 10.34 6.96
N THR A 14 -6.90 9.94 6.21
CA THR A 14 -6.99 8.64 5.52
C THR A 14 -5.86 8.43 4.52
N LEU A 15 -5.57 9.44 3.69
CA LEU A 15 -4.50 9.38 2.69
C LEU A 15 -3.12 9.45 3.34
N GLN A 16 -2.94 10.25 4.40
CA GLN A 16 -1.70 10.27 5.16
C GLN A 16 -1.37 8.90 5.76
N ILE A 17 -2.36 8.26 6.40
CA ILE A 17 -2.17 6.90 6.95
C ILE A 17 -1.81 5.93 5.82
N ALA A 18 -2.44 6.04 4.65
CA ALA A 18 -2.08 5.19 3.50
C ALA A 18 -0.62 5.38 3.06
N VAL A 19 -0.11 6.63 3.03
CA VAL A 19 1.31 6.92 2.73
C VAL A 19 2.23 6.29 3.77
N PHE A 20 1.91 6.43 5.07
CA PHE A 20 2.70 5.79 6.13
C PHE A 20 2.66 4.27 6.02
N LEU A 21 1.51 3.67 5.76
CA LEU A 21 1.39 2.22 5.56
C LEU A 21 2.16 1.73 4.33
N LEU A 22 2.24 2.51 3.25
CA LEU A 22 3.07 2.17 2.09
C LEU A 22 4.56 2.12 2.48
N TYR A 23 5.06 3.11 3.21
CA TYR A 23 6.46 3.10 3.67
C TYR A 23 6.74 2.00 4.67
N ILE A 24 5.85 1.78 5.63
CA ILE A 24 5.96 0.69 6.61
C ILE A 24 5.99 -0.65 5.87
N ASN A 25 5.04 -0.91 4.96
CA ASN A 25 5.04 -2.15 4.18
C ASN A 25 6.33 -2.32 3.37
N ALA A 26 6.90 -1.24 2.80
CA ALA A 26 8.15 -1.32 2.06
C ALA A 26 9.30 -1.79 2.97
N VAL A 27 9.37 -1.24 4.18
CA VAL A 27 10.38 -1.65 5.19
C VAL A 27 10.17 -3.09 5.63
N PHE A 28 8.94 -3.49 5.97
CA PHE A 28 8.66 -4.87 6.40
C PHE A 28 8.91 -5.88 5.26
N THR A 29 8.51 -5.56 4.04
CA THR A 29 8.80 -6.40 2.86
C THR A 29 10.30 -6.54 2.67
N ALA A 30 11.07 -5.46 2.82
CA ALA A 30 12.52 -5.50 2.73
C ALA A 30 13.15 -6.38 3.83
N LEU A 31 12.75 -6.19 5.09
CA LEU A 31 13.29 -6.90 6.25
C LEU A 31 12.92 -8.40 6.28
N LEU A 32 11.72 -8.75 5.81
CA LEU A 32 11.22 -10.13 5.80
C LEU A 32 11.68 -10.92 4.56
N GLY A 33 12.78 -10.49 3.92
CA GLY A 33 13.42 -11.24 2.84
C GLY A 33 13.01 -10.83 1.42
N GLY A 34 12.18 -9.80 1.24
CA GLY A 34 11.81 -9.29 -0.07
C GLY A 34 13.00 -8.79 -0.90
N ILE A 35 14.09 -8.34 -0.26
CA ILE A 35 15.33 -7.95 -0.95
C ILE A 35 15.98 -9.15 -1.68
N MET A 36 15.77 -10.37 -1.20
CA MET A 36 16.39 -11.58 -1.76
C MET A 36 15.70 -12.07 -3.04
N SER A 37 14.55 -11.48 -3.40
CA SER A 37 13.79 -11.83 -4.59
C SER A 37 13.67 -10.62 -5.52
N PRO A 38 13.89 -10.76 -6.83
CA PRO A 38 13.65 -9.68 -7.79
C PRO A 38 12.23 -9.10 -7.70
N LEU A 39 11.23 -9.95 -7.45
CA LEU A 39 9.84 -9.52 -7.27
C LEU A 39 9.65 -8.72 -5.97
N GLY A 40 10.30 -9.14 -4.88
CA GLY A 40 10.23 -8.43 -3.62
C GLY A 40 10.90 -7.05 -3.71
N LEU A 41 12.02 -6.92 -4.43
CA LEU A 41 12.66 -5.63 -4.72
C LEU A 41 11.74 -4.68 -5.49
N VAL A 42 11.06 -5.19 -6.52
CA VAL A 42 10.07 -4.39 -7.27
C VAL A 42 8.94 -3.92 -6.37
N LEU A 43 8.47 -4.77 -5.45
CA LEU A 43 7.43 -4.39 -4.49
C LEU A 43 7.92 -3.35 -3.49
N VAL A 44 9.13 -3.48 -2.95
CA VAL A 44 9.72 -2.49 -2.02
C VAL A 44 9.86 -1.13 -2.69
N ILE A 45 10.47 -1.09 -3.88
CA ILE A 45 10.66 0.14 -4.65
C ILE A 45 9.31 0.73 -5.05
N GLY A 46 8.37 -0.12 -5.47
CA GLY A 46 7.03 0.29 -5.83
C GLY A 46 6.26 0.89 -4.66
N GLN A 47 6.27 0.26 -3.49
CA GLN A 47 5.59 0.76 -2.29
C GLN A 47 6.17 2.10 -1.84
N GLY A 48 7.50 2.21 -1.80
CA GLY A 48 8.18 3.48 -1.50
C GLY A 48 7.89 4.57 -2.56
N GLY A 49 7.93 4.20 -3.84
CA GLY A 49 7.63 5.09 -4.96
C GLY A 49 6.17 5.57 -4.98
N ALA A 50 5.22 4.71 -4.63
CA ALA A 50 3.81 5.08 -4.44
C ALA A 50 3.66 6.11 -3.33
N GLY A 51 4.22 5.83 -2.14
CA GLY A 51 4.15 6.74 -1.00
C GLY A 51 4.73 8.11 -1.34
N PHE A 52 5.89 8.12 -2.01
CA PHE A 52 6.54 9.34 -2.45
C PHE A 52 5.72 10.07 -3.52
N GLY A 53 5.19 9.36 -4.50
CA GLY A 53 4.35 9.96 -5.54
C GLY A 53 3.07 10.57 -4.98
N ILE A 54 2.42 9.90 -4.03
CA ILE A 54 1.23 10.39 -3.33
C ILE A 54 1.57 11.61 -2.48
N ALA A 55 2.70 11.60 -1.76
CA ALA A 55 3.14 12.76 -0.96
C ALA A 55 3.42 14.00 -1.80
N ASN A 56 3.77 13.84 -3.08
CA ASN A 56 3.97 14.91 -4.06
C ASN A 56 2.75 15.12 -4.98
N GLU A 57 1.57 14.65 -4.58
CA GLU A 57 0.28 14.86 -5.25
C GLU A 57 0.29 14.45 -6.74
N LYS A 58 1.01 13.38 -7.06
CA LYS A 58 1.09 12.84 -8.43
C LYS A 58 0.06 11.73 -8.65
N ARG A 59 -0.72 11.83 -9.74
CA ARG A 59 -1.73 10.82 -10.10
C ARG A 59 -1.15 9.43 -10.32
N TRP A 60 0.04 9.33 -10.91
CA TRP A 60 0.71 8.05 -11.14
C TRP A 60 1.04 7.34 -9.82
N GLY A 61 1.44 8.09 -8.78
CA GLY A 61 1.79 7.54 -7.47
C GLY A 61 0.57 6.93 -6.77
N TYR A 62 -0.59 7.57 -6.89
CA TYR A 62 -1.84 7.04 -6.36
C TYR A 62 -2.24 5.71 -7.02
N TRP A 63 -2.28 5.68 -8.36
CA TRP A 63 -2.63 4.46 -9.09
C TRP A 63 -1.63 3.34 -8.86
N LEU A 64 -0.33 3.66 -8.79
CA LEU A 64 0.70 2.70 -8.44
C LEU A 64 0.47 2.14 -7.03
N GLY A 65 0.14 2.99 -6.06
CA GLY A 65 -0.24 2.56 -4.70
C GLY A 65 -1.44 1.61 -4.69
N VAL A 66 -2.50 1.93 -5.45
CA VAL A 66 -3.70 1.08 -5.55
C VAL A 66 -3.38 -0.28 -6.20
N VAL A 67 -2.59 -0.30 -7.27
CA VAL A 67 -2.18 -1.53 -7.95
C VAL A 67 -1.35 -2.40 -7.02
N ILE A 68 -0.38 -1.82 -6.31
CA ILE A 68 0.47 -2.56 -5.37
C ILE A 68 -0.35 -3.09 -4.19
N ALA A 69 -1.28 -2.29 -3.67
CA ALA A 69 -2.20 -2.71 -2.63
C ALA A 69 -3.01 -3.94 -3.07
N ALA A 70 -3.54 -3.91 -4.29
CA ALA A 70 -4.28 -5.03 -4.87
C ALA A 70 -3.39 -6.27 -5.06
N ILE A 71 -2.17 -6.11 -5.57
CA ILE A 71 -1.20 -7.21 -5.71
C ILE A 71 -0.86 -7.82 -4.34
N GLY A 72 -0.74 -7.00 -3.29
CA GLY A 72 -0.48 -7.46 -1.92
C GLY A 72 -1.57 -8.35 -1.34
N LEU A 73 -2.81 -8.29 -1.87
CA LEU A 73 -3.92 -9.17 -1.48
C LEU A 73 -3.93 -10.52 -2.21
N VAL A 74 -3.24 -10.65 -3.35
CA VAL A 74 -3.23 -11.87 -4.16
C VAL A 74 -2.77 -13.11 -3.39
N PRO A 75 -1.68 -13.08 -2.59
CA PRO A 75 -1.25 -14.25 -1.82
C PRO A 75 -2.32 -14.77 -0.86
N PHE A 76 -3.13 -13.88 -0.28
CA PHE A 76 -4.22 -14.25 0.63
C PHE A 76 -5.36 -14.94 -0.11
N ILE A 77 -5.73 -14.44 -1.30
CA ILE A 77 -6.74 -15.08 -2.14
C ILE A 77 -6.28 -16.47 -2.58
N LEU A 78 -5.02 -16.60 -3.00
CA LEU A 78 -4.43 -17.90 -3.38
C LEU A 78 -4.39 -18.86 -2.20
N ALA A 79 -4.00 -18.39 -1.01
CA ALA A 79 -3.96 -19.21 0.19
C ALA A 79 -5.35 -19.73 0.60
N ILE A 80 -6.41 -18.92 0.46
CA ILE A 80 -7.80 -19.36 0.69
C ILE A 80 -8.21 -20.39 -0.37
N ALA A 81 -7.85 -20.17 -1.64
CA ALA A 81 -8.19 -21.07 -2.73
C ALA A 81 -7.50 -22.44 -2.60
N SER A 82 -6.25 -22.48 -2.12
CA SER A 82 -5.48 -23.72 -1.99
C SER A 82 -5.75 -24.48 -0.70
N ASN A 83 -5.93 -23.78 0.43
CA ASN A 83 -6.02 -24.40 1.76
C ASN A 83 -7.44 -24.40 2.33
N GLY A 84 -8.40 -23.80 1.62
CA GLY A 84 -9.79 -23.69 2.05
C GLY A 84 -10.04 -22.59 3.09
N ILE A 85 -11.31 -22.26 3.27
CA ILE A 85 -11.79 -21.17 4.16
C ILE A 85 -11.38 -21.38 5.63
N GLY A 86 -11.19 -22.63 6.07
CA GLY A 86 -10.77 -22.94 7.44
C GLY A 86 -9.43 -22.30 7.83
N SER A 87 -8.48 -22.21 6.89
CA SER A 87 -7.18 -21.54 7.12
C SER A 87 -7.30 -20.01 7.25
N ALA A 88 -8.34 -19.42 6.68
CA ALA A 88 -8.58 -17.98 6.68
C ALA A 88 -8.97 -17.45 8.07
N LEU A 89 -9.43 -18.34 8.96
CA LEU A 89 -9.79 -18.01 10.34
C LEU A 89 -8.60 -18.12 11.31
N SER A 90 -7.42 -18.55 10.83
CA SER A 90 -6.23 -18.61 11.68
C SER A 90 -5.78 -17.20 12.07
N PHE A 91 -5.38 -17.02 13.34
CA PHE A 91 -4.94 -15.71 13.84
C PHE A 91 -3.75 -15.16 13.04
N SER A 92 -2.79 -16.01 12.66
CA SER A 92 -1.63 -15.62 11.85
C SER A 92 -2.04 -15.11 10.46
N PHE A 93 -3.03 -15.73 9.82
CA PHE A 93 -3.57 -15.26 8.54
C PHE A 93 -4.26 -13.92 8.68
N LEU A 94 -5.13 -13.77 9.69
CA LEU A 94 -5.85 -12.51 9.94
C LEU A 94 -4.88 -11.37 10.26
N LEU A 95 -3.87 -11.62 11.09
CA LEU A 95 -2.88 -10.62 11.47
C LEU A 95 -2.04 -10.16 10.26
N SER A 96 -1.64 -11.09 9.39
CA SER A 96 -0.91 -10.75 8.16
C SER A 96 -1.79 -10.03 7.13
N LEU A 97 -3.10 -10.27 7.13
CA LEU A 97 -4.06 -9.63 6.23
C LEU A 97 -4.37 -8.18 6.61
N VAL A 98 -4.30 -7.81 7.90
CA VAL A 98 -4.68 -6.46 8.39
C VAL A 98 -3.95 -5.35 7.64
N MET A 99 -2.63 -5.45 7.47
CA MET A 99 -1.83 -4.39 6.83
C MET A 99 -2.21 -4.14 5.36
N PRO A 100 -2.19 -5.15 4.46
CA PRO A 100 -2.56 -4.94 3.07
C PRO A 100 -4.05 -4.59 2.90
N LEU A 101 -4.93 -5.16 3.73
CA LEU A 101 -6.35 -4.85 3.67
C LEU A 101 -6.64 -3.40 4.10
N ALA A 102 -6.03 -2.95 5.20
CA ALA A 102 -6.17 -1.57 5.66
C ALA A 102 -5.63 -0.58 4.63
N LEU A 103 -4.47 -0.86 4.04
CA LEU A 103 -3.87 -0.01 3.00
C LEU A 103 -4.79 0.08 1.76
N PHE A 104 -5.30 -1.05 1.27
CA PHE A 104 -6.21 -1.09 0.13
C PHE A 104 -7.51 -0.32 0.43
N ALA A 105 -8.11 -0.55 1.61
CA ALA A 105 -9.32 0.14 2.04
C ALA A 105 -9.12 1.66 2.15
N LEU A 106 -7.99 2.11 2.71
CA LEU A 106 -7.70 3.53 2.88
C LEU A 106 -7.45 4.25 1.55
N LEU A 107 -6.77 3.61 0.59
CA LEU A 107 -6.57 4.20 -0.74
C LEU A 107 -7.88 4.34 -1.51
N LEU A 108 -8.79 3.36 -1.40
CA LEU A 108 -10.09 3.39 -2.08
C LEU A 108 -11.17 4.16 -1.32
N HIS A 109 -10.90 4.57 -0.09
CA HIS A 109 -11.82 5.34 0.73
C HIS A 109 -12.26 6.62 0.01
N GLN A 110 -13.52 7.03 0.22
CA GLN A 110 -14.12 8.18 -0.48
C GLN A 110 -13.26 9.44 -0.34
N GLN A 111 -12.77 9.72 0.88
CA GLN A 111 -11.90 10.88 1.13
C GLN A 111 -10.60 10.86 0.32
N SER A 112 -9.93 9.72 0.23
CA SER A 112 -8.70 9.56 -0.57
C SER A 112 -8.98 9.77 -2.06
N ARG A 113 -10.10 9.23 -2.56
CA ARG A 113 -10.51 9.34 -3.97
C ARG A 113 -10.91 10.76 -4.36
N GLU A 114 -11.69 11.43 -3.53
CA GLU A 114 -12.11 12.81 -3.77
C GLU A 114 -10.92 13.76 -3.75
N TYR A 115 -10.03 13.61 -2.77
CA TYR A 115 -8.81 14.41 -2.69
C TYR A 115 -7.92 14.20 -3.92
N GLN A 116 -7.67 12.94 -4.29
CA GLN A 116 -6.90 12.62 -5.50
C GLN A 116 -7.51 13.22 -6.76
N ARG A 117 -8.83 13.17 -6.91
CA ARG A 117 -9.51 13.70 -8.11
C ARG A 117 -9.30 15.20 -8.27
N ILE A 118 -9.33 15.96 -7.17
CA ILE A 118 -9.30 17.43 -7.18
C ILE A 118 -7.86 17.94 -7.23
N TRP A 119 -6.98 17.39 -6.40
CA TRP A 119 -5.67 17.97 -6.13
C TRP A 119 -4.53 17.32 -6.91
N PHE A 120 -4.67 16.04 -7.30
CA PHE A 120 -3.54 15.37 -7.94
C PHE A 120 -3.45 15.80 -9.40
N SER A 121 -2.22 16.04 -9.84
CA SER A 121 -1.87 16.34 -11.23
C SER A 121 -1.34 15.10 -11.96
#